data_AF-A0A3P8MEL3-F1
#
_entry.id   AF-A0A3P8MEL3-F1
#
_cell.length_a   1.000
_cell.length_b   1.000
_cell.length_c   1.000
_cell.angle_alpha   90.00
_cell.angle_beta   90.00
_cell.angle_gamma   90.00
#
_symmetry.space_group_name_H-M   'P 1'
#
loop_
_entity.id
_entity.type
_entity.pdbx_description
1 polymer ?
#
loop_
_entity_poly.entity_id
_entity_poly.type
_entity_poly.pdbx_seq_one_letter_code
_entity_poly.pdbx_strand_id
1 'polypeptide(L)'
;MQGKKWAKYFVIVLTKNFVSTNEYQELRREISKYTIDHIIDLDTLGYNGINNENIILFANLSKKVSMSNTTIVYSARFEKMHEINQRFLTSKTYPNWILYRNSFFNSIARRMNFNSLNIMKNSIPQTTYNESESVWLIQPSNLNSNNEYVKNNDGSDLFVSLNSIKPNTNLAKTLSREDLYILFMNPNQISVTRKPANTAVSDKLYMLEPLTKISEKDLEFFNSKDFRHFYQIATNFSSRSSSVDTSSVFYFGLLQEEDSQQDNSQSETQEYEVKDDFDIDTKEYESSF
;
A
#
# COMPACT_ATOMS: atom_id res chain seq x y z
N MET A 1 -21.44 33.63 -5.26
CA MET A 1 -20.93 33.55 -6.65
C MET A 1 -21.17 32.14 -7.17
N GLN A 2 -22.09 31.97 -8.13
CA GLN A 2 -22.25 30.69 -8.83
C GLN A 2 -21.05 30.54 -9.77
N GLY A 3 -20.06 29.73 -9.38
CA GLY A 3 -18.94 29.40 -10.24
C GLY A 3 -19.44 28.78 -11.54
N LYS A 4 -18.95 29.26 -12.68
CA LYS A 4 -19.28 28.70 -14.00
C LYS A 4 -19.00 27.19 -13.99
N LYS A 5 -20.04 26.36 -14.20
CA LYS A 5 -19.85 24.93 -14.50
C LYS A 5 -19.45 24.80 -15.96
N TRP A 6 -18.18 24.51 -16.20
CA TRP A 6 -17.61 24.40 -17.55
C TRP A 6 -18.08 23.14 -18.29
N ALA A 7 -18.41 22.07 -17.58
CA ALA A 7 -18.92 20.82 -18.15
C ALA A 7 -19.96 20.16 -17.25
N LYS A 8 -20.96 19.53 -17.87
CA LYS A 8 -21.98 18.71 -17.20
C LYS A 8 -21.54 17.25 -17.02
N TYR A 9 -20.66 16.80 -17.90
CA TYR A 9 -20.12 15.45 -17.98
C TYR A 9 -18.68 15.57 -18.47
N PHE A 10 -17.77 14.76 -17.95
CA PHE A 10 -16.44 14.65 -18.54
C PHE A 10 -16.03 13.18 -18.69
N VAL A 11 -15.21 12.95 -19.71
CA VAL A 11 -14.45 11.72 -19.93
C VAL A 11 -13.01 12.16 -20.04
N ILE A 12 -12.15 11.66 -19.17
CA ILE A 12 -10.75 12.09 -19.09
C ILE A 12 -9.83 10.90 -18.87
N VAL A 13 -8.73 10.89 -19.60
CA VAL A 13 -7.61 9.97 -19.34
C VAL A 13 -6.71 10.61 -18.29
N LEU A 14 -6.44 9.87 -17.21
CA LEU A 14 -5.60 10.30 -16.10
C LEU A 14 -4.55 9.24 -15.82
N THR A 15 -3.45 9.64 -15.18
CA THR A 15 -2.56 8.66 -14.56
C THR A 15 -3.28 7.99 -13.39
N LYS A 16 -2.99 6.70 -13.15
CA LYS A 16 -3.59 5.94 -12.03
C LYS A 16 -3.21 6.51 -10.67
N ASN A 17 -2.14 7.30 -10.58
CA ASN A 17 -1.81 8.10 -9.40
C ASN A 17 -2.98 8.97 -8.93
N PHE A 18 -3.88 9.39 -9.83
CA PHE A 18 -5.11 10.10 -9.48
C PHE A 18 -5.92 9.37 -8.40
N VAL A 19 -6.02 8.04 -8.45
CA VAL A 19 -6.81 7.28 -7.47
C VAL A 19 -6.05 7.03 -6.16
N SER A 20 -4.71 7.08 -6.18
CA SER A 20 -3.84 6.57 -5.11
C SER A 20 -3.11 7.63 -4.27
N THR A 21 -2.65 8.74 -4.87
CA THR A 21 -1.71 9.66 -4.19
C THR A 21 -2.42 10.74 -3.37
N ASN A 22 -1.77 11.28 -2.35
CA ASN A 22 -2.34 12.36 -1.53
C ASN A 22 -2.50 13.69 -2.27
N GLU A 23 -1.71 13.92 -3.32
CA GLU A 23 -1.77 15.12 -4.16
C GLU A 23 -3.19 15.35 -4.72
N TYR A 24 -3.87 14.28 -5.13
CA TYR A 24 -5.23 14.37 -5.70
C TYR A 24 -6.35 14.18 -4.67
N GLN A 25 -6.05 14.12 -3.37
CA GLN A 25 -7.05 13.78 -2.34
C GLN A 25 -8.24 14.77 -2.33
N GLU A 26 -7.96 16.07 -2.41
CA GLU A 26 -9.02 17.09 -2.44
C GLU A 26 -9.86 16.99 -3.71
N LEU A 27 -9.22 16.82 -4.86
CA LEU A 27 -9.90 16.68 -6.14
C LEU A 27 -10.79 15.42 -6.17
N ARG A 28 -10.27 14.28 -5.70
CA ARG A 28 -11.06 13.04 -5.50
C ARG A 28 -12.27 13.31 -4.61
N ARG A 29 -12.09 14.01 -3.49
CA ARG A 29 -13.18 14.34 -2.54
C ARG A 29 -14.26 15.22 -3.17
N GLU A 30 -13.90 16.11 -4.10
CA GLU A 30 -14.88 16.92 -4.83
C GLU A 30 -15.62 16.11 -5.90
N ILE A 31 -14.89 15.30 -6.68
CA ILE A 31 -15.49 14.46 -7.73
C ILE A 31 -16.43 13.42 -7.14
N SER A 32 -16.09 12.81 -6.00
CA SER A 32 -16.89 11.75 -5.37
C SER A 32 -18.29 12.22 -4.92
N LYS A 33 -18.56 13.53 -4.90
CA LYS A 33 -19.89 14.10 -4.62
C LYS A 33 -20.86 13.95 -5.80
N TYR A 34 -20.37 13.61 -6.98
CA TYR A 34 -21.13 13.47 -8.23
C TYR A 34 -21.12 12.02 -8.68
N THR A 35 -21.96 11.65 -9.66
CA THR A 35 -21.97 10.26 -10.13
C THR A 35 -20.77 9.99 -11.02
N ILE A 36 -20.11 8.87 -10.75
CA ILE A 36 -19.04 8.29 -11.55
C ILE A 36 -19.64 7.06 -12.20
N ASP A 37 -19.82 7.11 -13.51
CA ASP A 37 -20.50 6.02 -14.21
C ASP A 37 -19.53 4.88 -14.48
N HIS A 38 -18.32 5.21 -14.95
CA HIS A 38 -17.30 4.23 -15.33
C HIS A 38 -15.89 4.67 -14.91
N ILE A 39 -15.07 3.68 -14.56
CA ILE A 39 -13.62 3.79 -14.46
C ILE A 39 -13.02 2.67 -15.28
N ILE A 40 -12.22 3.00 -16.29
CA ILE A 40 -11.50 2.01 -17.11
C ILE A 40 -10.04 2.05 -16.66
N ASP A 41 -9.59 1.05 -15.92
CA ASP A 41 -8.19 0.87 -15.56
C ASP A 41 -7.44 0.25 -16.73
N LEU A 42 -6.72 1.08 -17.47
CA LEU A 42 -5.95 0.68 -18.65
C LEU A 42 -4.62 0.02 -18.27
N ASP A 43 -4.24 0.07 -16.98
CA ASP A 43 -2.92 -0.34 -16.54
C ASP A 43 -1.83 0.34 -17.41
N THR A 44 -0.79 -0.38 -17.83
CA THR A 44 0.26 0.12 -18.75
C THR A 44 -0.13 0.05 -20.23
N LEU A 45 -1.34 -0.41 -20.56
CA LEU A 45 -1.81 -0.56 -21.95
C LEU A 45 -2.32 0.75 -22.57
N GLY A 46 -2.36 1.85 -21.80
CA GLY A 46 -2.92 3.11 -22.25
C GLY A 46 -2.11 3.84 -23.33
N TYR A 47 -0.78 3.68 -23.35
CA TYR A 47 0.09 4.35 -24.32
C TYR A 47 1.26 3.45 -24.73
N ASN A 48 1.45 3.27 -26.04
CA ASN A 48 2.60 2.53 -26.55
C ASN A 48 3.93 3.23 -26.19
N GLY A 49 4.85 2.49 -25.57
CA GLY A 49 6.18 2.99 -25.22
C GLY A 49 6.24 3.89 -23.98
N ILE A 50 5.11 4.14 -23.30
CA ILE A 50 5.07 4.87 -22.04
C ILE A 50 4.48 3.94 -20.99
N ASN A 51 5.34 3.44 -20.10
CA ASN A 51 4.94 2.42 -19.14
C ASN A 51 4.00 2.92 -18.01
N ASN A 52 3.44 4.13 -18.11
CA ASN A 52 2.63 4.72 -17.02
C ASN A 52 1.30 3.99 -16.90
N GLU A 53 0.85 3.77 -15.66
CA GLU A 53 -0.49 3.25 -15.41
C GLU A 53 -1.53 4.35 -15.59
N ASN A 54 -2.59 4.09 -16.36
CA ASN A 54 -3.62 5.08 -16.67
C ASN A 54 -5.03 4.57 -16.39
N ILE A 55 -5.93 5.52 -16.13
CA ILE A 55 -7.36 5.27 -16.03
C ILE A 55 -8.13 6.19 -16.98
N ILE A 56 -9.32 5.78 -17.40
CA ILE A 56 -10.32 6.68 -17.99
C ILE A 56 -11.45 6.86 -16.99
N LEU A 57 -11.73 8.11 -16.61
CA LEU A 57 -12.76 8.46 -15.65
C LEU A 57 -13.96 9.11 -16.36
N PHE A 58 -15.14 8.52 -16.17
CA PHE A 58 -16.42 9.01 -16.68
C PHE A 58 -17.25 9.55 -15.52
N ALA A 59 -17.45 10.87 -15.46
CA ALA A 59 -18.15 11.50 -14.35
C ALA A 59 -19.21 12.52 -14.81
N ASN A 60 -20.40 12.42 -14.21
CA ASN A 60 -21.53 13.31 -14.47
C ASN A 60 -21.67 14.35 -13.35
N LEU A 61 -21.08 15.52 -13.56
CA LEU A 61 -21.11 16.66 -12.63
C LEU A 61 -22.48 17.35 -12.51
N SER A 62 -23.48 16.89 -13.26
CA SER A 62 -24.86 17.35 -13.14
C SER A 62 -25.69 16.53 -12.16
N LYS A 63 -25.24 15.30 -11.82
CA LYS A 63 -25.94 14.38 -10.94
C LYS A 63 -25.14 14.19 -9.65
N LYS A 64 -25.78 14.41 -8.50
CA LYS A 64 -25.17 14.10 -7.20
C LYS A 64 -25.19 12.59 -6.96
N VAL A 65 -24.17 12.09 -6.27
CA VAL A 65 -24.13 10.69 -5.83
C VAL A 65 -25.27 10.42 -4.85
N SER A 66 -25.96 9.31 -5.02
CA SER A 66 -26.99 8.79 -4.11
C SER A 66 -26.49 7.53 -3.38
N MET A 67 -27.29 7.03 -2.43
CA MET A 67 -26.92 5.82 -1.67
C MET A 67 -26.83 4.56 -2.54
N SER A 68 -27.62 4.48 -3.61
CA SER A 68 -27.68 3.32 -4.51
C SER A 68 -26.84 3.51 -5.78
N ASN A 69 -26.06 4.58 -5.88
CA ASN A 69 -25.21 4.80 -7.05
C ASN A 69 -24.11 3.75 -7.14
N THR A 70 -24.07 3.03 -8.24
CA THR A 70 -22.99 2.13 -8.62
C THR A 70 -22.08 2.77 -9.68
N THR A 71 -20.85 2.28 -9.74
CA THR A 71 -19.82 2.61 -10.73
C THR A 71 -19.33 1.30 -11.34
N ILE A 72 -19.21 1.26 -12.66
CA ILE A 72 -18.61 0.13 -13.37
C ILE A 72 -17.10 0.35 -13.48
N VAL A 73 -16.31 -0.54 -12.91
CA VAL A 73 -14.86 -0.58 -13.04
C VAL A 73 -14.50 -1.68 -14.03
N TYR A 74 -13.76 -1.34 -15.10
CA TYR A 74 -13.17 -2.32 -16.00
C TYR A 74 -11.66 -2.36 -15.82
N SER A 75 -11.09 -3.54 -15.61
CA SER A 75 -9.65 -3.77 -15.65
C SER A 75 -9.25 -4.29 -17.02
N ALA A 76 -8.44 -3.54 -17.75
CA ALA A 76 -7.86 -4.00 -19.00
C ALA A 76 -6.84 -5.12 -18.78
N ARG A 77 -6.08 -5.08 -17.68
CA ARG A 77 -5.11 -6.15 -17.34
C ARG A 77 -5.80 -7.49 -17.13
N PHE A 78 -6.90 -7.50 -16.38
CA PHE A 78 -7.59 -8.74 -16.00
C PHE A 78 -8.79 -9.05 -16.91
N GLU A 79 -9.07 -8.19 -17.90
CA GLU A 79 -10.22 -8.28 -18.80
C GLU A 79 -11.55 -8.50 -18.06
N LYS A 80 -11.71 -7.84 -16.92
CA LYS A 80 -12.80 -8.06 -15.97
C LYS A 80 -13.55 -6.77 -15.67
N MET A 81 -14.87 -6.88 -15.56
CA MET A 81 -15.75 -5.82 -15.07
C MET A 81 -16.21 -6.10 -13.64
N HIS A 82 -16.35 -5.02 -12.88
CA HIS A 82 -16.81 -5.01 -11.50
C HIS A 82 -17.78 -3.85 -11.31
N GLU A 83 -19.01 -4.12 -10.89
CA GLU A 83 -19.97 -3.08 -10.53
C GLU A 83 -19.98 -2.92 -9.03
N ILE A 84 -19.60 -1.73 -8.54
CA ILE A 84 -19.45 -1.46 -7.12
C ILE A 84 -20.22 -0.21 -6.72
N ASN A 85 -20.76 -0.19 -5.50
CA ASN A 85 -21.32 1.04 -4.95
C ASN A 85 -20.23 2.14 -4.90
N GLN A 86 -20.52 3.29 -5.50
CA GLN A 86 -19.55 4.37 -5.60
C GLN A 86 -19.06 4.83 -4.22
N ARG A 87 -19.93 4.86 -3.20
CA ARG A 87 -19.54 5.30 -1.85
C ARG A 87 -18.56 4.33 -1.18
N PHE A 88 -18.59 3.04 -1.54
CA PHE A 88 -17.60 2.07 -1.07
C PHE A 88 -16.25 2.25 -1.74
N LEU A 89 -16.24 2.44 -3.07
CA LEU A 89 -15.04 2.72 -3.86
C LEU A 89 -14.37 4.03 -3.42
N THR A 90 -15.16 5.07 -3.18
CA THR A 90 -14.68 6.42 -2.83
C THR A 90 -14.71 6.70 -1.32
N SER A 91 -14.71 5.65 -0.48
CA SER A 91 -14.81 5.83 0.97
C SER A 91 -13.66 6.69 1.51
N LYS A 92 -13.97 7.55 2.48
CA LYS A 92 -12.98 8.38 3.17
C LYS A 92 -12.24 7.64 4.29
N THR A 93 -12.65 6.41 4.59
CA THR A 93 -11.98 5.53 5.56
C THR A 93 -10.54 5.21 5.13
N TYR A 94 -10.28 5.22 3.83
CA TYR A 94 -8.99 4.88 3.23
C TYR A 94 -8.34 6.11 2.57
N PRO A 95 -7.00 6.16 2.45
CA PRO A 95 -6.30 7.30 1.87
C PRO A 95 -6.54 7.46 0.35
N ASN A 96 -6.93 6.38 -0.32
CA ASN A 96 -7.15 6.30 -1.76
C ASN A 96 -8.52 5.73 -2.11
N TRP A 97 -8.93 5.89 -3.38
CA TRP A 97 -10.03 5.10 -3.92
C TRP A 97 -9.57 3.67 -4.15
N ILE A 98 -10.42 2.69 -3.81
CA ILE A 98 -10.14 1.27 -3.95
C ILE A 98 -11.09 0.70 -4.99
N LEU A 99 -10.60 0.60 -6.22
CA LEU A 99 -11.35 0.24 -7.42
C LEU A 99 -11.84 -1.21 -7.40
N TYR A 100 -11.08 -2.10 -6.76
CA TYR A 100 -11.33 -3.54 -6.71
C TYR A 100 -11.77 -4.00 -5.32
N ARG A 101 -12.36 -3.10 -4.53
CA ARG A 101 -12.79 -3.38 -3.16
C ARG A 101 -13.89 -4.44 -3.16
N ASN A 102 -13.63 -5.58 -2.53
CA ASN A 102 -14.56 -6.70 -2.48
C ASN A 102 -14.78 -7.19 -1.03
N SER A 103 -15.57 -8.26 -0.90
CA SER A 103 -15.89 -8.91 0.38
C SER A 103 -14.63 -9.40 1.12
N PHE A 104 -13.66 -9.98 0.39
CA PHE A 104 -12.36 -10.38 0.94
C PHE A 104 -11.63 -9.20 1.59
N PHE A 105 -11.45 -8.10 0.86
CA PHE A 105 -10.79 -6.89 1.38
C PHE A 105 -11.48 -6.39 2.66
N ASN A 106 -12.81 -6.32 2.66
CA ASN A 106 -13.59 -5.87 3.82
C ASN A 106 -13.43 -6.80 5.03
N SER A 107 -13.36 -8.12 4.81
CA SER A 107 -13.19 -9.10 5.88
C SER A 107 -11.85 -8.96 6.60
N ILE A 108 -10.78 -8.61 5.86
CA ILE A 108 -9.48 -8.29 6.42
C ILE A 108 -9.54 -6.93 7.12
N ALA A 109 -10.02 -5.90 6.42
CA ALA A 109 -10.03 -4.52 6.94
C ALA A 109 -10.78 -4.37 8.28
N ARG A 110 -11.86 -5.13 8.47
CA ARG A 110 -12.63 -5.16 9.73
C ARG A 110 -11.82 -5.63 10.94
N ARG A 111 -10.77 -6.42 10.74
CA ARG A 111 -9.94 -7.00 11.81
C ARG A 111 -8.66 -6.20 12.06
N MET A 112 -8.52 -5.02 11.45
CA MET A 112 -7.28 -4.24 11.44
C MET A 112 -7.45 -2.91 12.18
N ASN A 113 -6.42 -2.53 12.93
CA ASN A 113 -6.19 -1.20 13.46
C ASN A 113 -5.22 -0.47 12.52
N PHE A 114 -5.76 0.22 11.52
CA PHE A 114 -4.97 0.96 10.53
C PHE A 114 -4.21 2.15 11.11
N ASN A 115 -3.26 2.68 10.35
CA ASN A 115 -2.45 3.84 10.73
C ASN A 115 -1.68 3.64 12.05
N SER A 116 -1.20 2.41 12.27
CA SER A 116 -0.50 2.00 13.50
C SER A 116 1.03 2.07 13.40
N LEU A 117 1.57 2.40 12.22
CA LEU A 117 3.01 2.40 11.93
C LEU A 117 3.43 3.69 11.23
N ASN A 118 4.58 4.22 11.62
CA ASN A 118 5.31 5.25 10.88
C ASN A 118 6.32 4.61 9.93
N ILE A 119 6.65 5.32 8.85
CA ILE A 119 7.68 4.89 7.90
C ILE A 119 8.92 5.78 8.00
N MET A 120 10.08 5.15 7.94
CA MET A 120 11.39 5.80 7.94
C MET A 120 12.23 5.25 6.78
N LYS A 121 13.09 6.12 6.25
CA LYS A 121 14.08 5.77 5.25
C LYS A 121 15.44 6.35 5.62
N ASN A 122 16.49 5.59 5.39
CA ASN A 122 17.86 6.02 5.62
C ASN A 122 18.48 6.55 4.33
N SER A 123 19.29 7.60 4.45
CA SER A 123 20.31 7.92 3.46
C SER A 123 21.58 7.19 3.87
N ILE A 124 22.17 6.44 2.94
CA ILE A 124 23.37 5.65 3.20
C ILE A 124 24.60 6.43 2.72
N PRO A 125 25.64 6.61 3.57
CA PRO A 125 26.91 7.17 3.15
C PRO A 125 27.69 6.15 2.30
N GLN A 126 28.99 6.39 2.08
CA GLN A 126 29.82 5.43 1.34
C GLN A 126 29.87 4.07 2.06
N THR A 127 29.64 3.00 1.30
CA THR A 127 29.74 1.62 1.78
C THR A 127 31.16 1.07 1.57
N THR A 128 31.46 0.00 2.29
CA THR A 128 32.73 -0.73 2.23
C THR A 128 32.47 -2.24 2.34
N TYR A 129 33.44 -3.05 1.91
CA TYR A 129 33.47 -4.50 2.17
C TYR A 129 34.24 -4.85 3.45
N ASN A 130 34.86 -3.86 4.11
CA ASN A 130 35.59 -4.05 5.35
C ASN A 130 34.62 -4.08 6.55
N GLU A 131 34.58 -5.19 7.27
CA GLU A 131 33.77 -5.34 8.49
C GLU A 131 34.38 -4.62 9.71
N SER A 132 35.70 -4.41 9.73
CA SER A 132 36.37 -3.74 10.84
C SER A 132 35.89 -2.30 10.99
N GLU A 133 35.60 -1.89 12.23
CA GLU A 133 35.07 -0.56 12.58
C GLU A 133 33.86 -0.12 11.73
N SER A 134 33.04 -1.08 11.33
CA SER A 134 31.88 -0.87 10.46
C SER A 134 30.66 -1.62 10.99
N VAL A 135 29.48 -1.22 10.52
CA VAL A 135 28.21 -1.92 10.79
C VAL A 135 27.70 -2.57 9.51
N TRP A 136 27.14 -3.76 9.64
CA TRP A 136 26.56 -4.48 8.50
C TRP A 136 25.38 -3.69 7.91
N LEU A 137 25.36 -3.56 6.59
CA LEU A 137 24.29 -2.92 5.83
C LEU A 137 23.34 -3.98 5.31
N ILE A 138 22.15 -4.07 5.91
CA ILE A 138 21.08 -4.94 5.46
C ILE A 138 20.58 -4.49 4.09
N GLN A 139 20.66 -5.40 3.14
CA GLN A 139 20.15 -5.27 1.77
C GLN A 139 19.04 -6.29 1.50
N PRO A 140 18.22 -6.09 0.46
CA PRO A 140 17.24 -7.08 0.03
C PRO A 140 17.81 -8.49 -0.15
N SER A 141 19.03 -8.61 -0.69
CA SER A 141 19.70 -9.90 -0.93
C SER A 141 20.06 -10.65 0.36
N ASN A 142 20.08 -9.97 1.51
CA ASN A 142 20.37 -10.60 2.79
C ASN A 142 19.15 -11.29 3.41
N LEU A 143 17.96 -11.10 2.86
CA LEU A 143 16.74 -11.71 3.36
C LEU A 143 16.49 -13.05 2.66
N ASN A 144 16.52 -14.16 3.39
CA ASN A 144 16.27 -15.49 2.82
C ASN A 144 14.76 -15.78 2.67
N SER A 145 14.41 -16.97 2.15
CA SER A 145 13.02 -17.40 1.97
C SER A 145 12.22 -17.56 3.26
N ASN A 146 12.90 -17.68 4.40
CA ASN A 146 12.30 -17.77 5.73
C ASN A 146 12.22 -16.41 6.43
N ASN A 147 12.50 -15.32 5.71
CA ASN A 147 12.53 -13.95 6.25
C ASN A 147 13.58 -13.76 7.36
N GLU A 148 14.68 -14.52 7.30
CA GLU A 148 15.82 -14.38 8.20
C GLU A 148 16.97 -13.66 7.49
N TYR A 149 17.73 -12.87 8.24
CA TYR A 149 18.91 -12.19 7.71
C TYR A 149 20.11 -13.11 7.70
N VAL A 150 20.67 -13.31 6.52
CA VAL A 150 21.84 -14.16 6.29
C VAL A 150 22.91 -13.33 5.57
N LYS A 151 24.15 -13.43 6.07
CA LYS A 151 25.32 -12.87 5.38
C LYS A 151 25.56 -13.64 4.06
N ASN A 152 26.01 -12.94 3.03
CA ASN A 152 26.30 -13.56 1.74
C ASN A 152 27.61 -14.35 1.80
N ASN A 153 27.56 -15.61 1.38
CA ASN A 153 28.72 -16.52 1.44
C ASN A 153 29.85 -16.16 0.46
N ASP A 154 29.59 -15.29 -0.51
CA ASP A 154 30.53 -14.83 -1.54
C ASP A 154 31.31 -13.56 -1.13
N GLY A 155 31.09 -13.04 0.08
CA GLY A 155 31.72 -11.82 0.55
C GLY A 155 31.15 -10.53 -0.05
N SER A 156 29.98 -10.60 -0.71
CA SER A 156 29.30 -9.43 -1.30
C SER A 156 28.56 -8.55 -0.28
N ASP A 157 28.63 -8.88 1.01
CA ASP A 157 28.07 -8.05 2.07
C ASP A 157 28.68 -6.65 2.09
N LEU A 158 27.82 -5.67 2.27
CA LEU A 158 28.21 -4.28 2.42
C LEU A 158 28.15 -3.86 3.88
N PHE A 159 29.03 -2.95 4.23
CA PHE A 159 29.13 -2.36 5.55
C PHE A 159 29.19 -0.84 5.44
N VAL A 160 28.84 -0.16 6.53
CA VAL A 160 29.01 1.29 6.68
C VAL A 160 30.02 1.54 7.77
N SER A 161 31.12 2.23 7.45
CA SER A 161 32.12 2.60 8.46
C SER A 161 31.48 3.51 9.52
N LEU A 162 31.72 3.19 10.80
CA LEU A 162 31.18 3.93 11.94
C LEU A 162 31.57 5.42 11.88
N ASN A 163 32.79 5.73 11.44
CA ASN A 163 33.30 7.09 11.31
C ASN A 163 32.59 7.91 10.23
N SER A 164 31.90 7.27 9.29
CA SER A 164 31.13 7.96 8.23
C SER A 164 29.69 8.29 8.64
N ILE A 165 29.21 7.72 9.75
CA ILE A 165 27.84 7.91 10.23
C ILE A 165 27.75 9.25 10.95
N LYS A 166 27.09 10.22 10.30
CA LYS A 166 26.89 11.55 10.86
C LYS A 166 25.91 11.51 12.05
N PRO A 167 26.21 12.18 13.17
CA PRO A 167 25.26 12.37 14.27
C PRO A 167 23.94 12.98 13.79
N ASN A 168 22.85 12.67 14.50
CA ASN A 168 21.50 13.19 14.24
C ASN A 168 20.83 12.76 12.92
N THR A 169 21.46 11.89 12.13
CA THR A 169 20.82 11.24 10.97
C THR A 169 19.86 10.13 11.38
N ASN A 170 18.88 9.79 10.52
CA ASN A 170 18.02 8.61 10.74
C ASN A 170 18.85 7.34 10.91
N LEU A 171 19.93 7.20 10.13
CA LEU A 171 20.86 6.09 10.25
C LEU A 171 21.41 6.01 11.69
N ALA A 172 22.02 7.08 12.20
CA ALA A 172 22.56 7.11 13.56
C ALA A 172 21.51 6.81 14.64
N LYS A 173 20.29 7.34 14.49
CA LYS A 173 19.18 7.17 15.45
C LYS A 173 18.61 5.75 15.49
N THR A 174 18.83 4.95 14.45
CA THR A 174 18.18 3.64 14.29
C THR A 174 19.12 2.45 14.48
N LEU A 175 20.44 2.64 14.49
CA LEU A 175 21.43 1.55 14.59
C LEU A 175 21.14 0.57 15.73
N SER A 176 21.03 1.07 16.96
CA SER A 176 20.84 0.25 18.17
C SER A 176 19.37 -0.01 18.53
N ARG A 177 18.41 0.52 17.76
CA ARG A 177 16.97 0.29 18.00
C ARG A 177 16.59 -1.13 17.57
N GLU A 178 15.89 -1.84 18.47
CA GLU A 178 15.39 -3.22 18.30
C GLU A 178 13.87 -3.31 18.14
N ASP A 179 13.18 -2.20 18.37
CA ASP A 179 11.73 -2.02 18.24
C ASP A 179 11.31 -1.50 16.86
N LEU A 180 12.23 -1.56 15.89
CA LEU A 180 11.97 -1.23 14.49
C LEU A 180 11.86 -2.49 13.65
N TYR A 181 11.18 -2.37 12.52
CA TYR A 181 10.98 -3.45 11.57
C TYR A 181 11.46 -3.01 10.20
N ILE A 182 11.93 -3.94 9.38
CA ILE A 182 12.30 -3.70 8.00
C ILE A 182 11.15 -4.18 7.12
N LEU A 183 10.70 -3.31 6.23
CA LEU A 183 9.80 -3.62 5.14
C LEU A 183 10.61 -3.80 3.86
N PHE A 184 10.59 -5.02 3.34
CA PHE A 184 10.95 -5.30 1.96
C PHE A 184 9.67 -5.44 1.14
N MET A 185 9.57 -4.66 0.07
CA MET A 185 8.41 -4.73 -0.81
C MET A 185 8.82 -4.52 -2.26
N ASN A 186 8.32 -5.41 -3.12
CA ASN A 186 8.29 -5.29 -4.57
C ASN A 186 6.91 -5.78 -5.06
N PRO A 187 6.59 -5.69 -6.36
CA PRO A 187 5.27 -6.11 -6.87
C PRO A 187 4.86 -7.54 -6.50
N ASN A 188 5.81 -8.46 -6.33
CA ASN A 188 5.56 -9.88 -6.10
C ASN A 188 5.71 -10.30 -4.64
N GLN A 189 6.36 -9.49 -3.81
CA GLN A 189 6.72 -9.85 -2.45
C GLN A 189 6.54 -8.69 -1.50
N ILE A 190 5.91 -9.00 -0.37
CA ILE A 190 5.90 -8.17 0.83
C ILE A 190 6.51 -9.00 1.94
N SER A 191 7.48 -8.43 2.64
CA SER A 191 8.05 -9.03 3.85
C SER A 191 8.29 -7.98 4.92
N VAL A 192 7.86 -8.29 6.15
CA VAL A 192 8.09 -7.46 7.33
C VAL A 192 8.81 -8.27 8.39
N THR A 193 9.98 -7.79 8.83
CA THR A 193 10.87 -8.50 9.75
C THR A 193 11.45 -7.59 10.81
N ARG A 194 11.76 -8.14 11.99
CA ARG A 194 12.39 -7.38 13.09
C ARG A 194 13.77 -6.89 12.65
N LYS A 195 14.06 -5.60 12.80
CA LYS A 195 15.37 -5.06 12.47
C LYS A 195 16.41 -5.60 13.48
N PRO A 196 17.54 -6.21 13.06
CA PRO A 196 18.59 -6.61 13.99
C PRO A 196 19.26 -5.41 14.66
N ALA A 197 19.64 -5.53 15.93
CA ALA A 197 20.43 -4.51 16.62
C ALA A 197 21.78 -4.28 15.94
N ASN A 198 22.32 -3.07 16.03
CA ASN A 198 23.65 -2.70 15.53
C ASN A 198 23.85 -2.95 14.02
N THR A 199 22.78 -2.80 13.25
CA THR A 199 22.82 -2.88 11.77
C THR A 199 22.33 -1.59 11.14
N ALA A 200 22.88 -1.28 9.97
CA ALA A 200 22.37 -0.26 9.07
C ALA A 200 21.35 -0.88 8.10
N VAL A 201 20.37 -0.10 7.63
CA VAL A 201 19.35 -0.56 6.67
C VAL A 201 19.48 0.25 5.38
N SER A 202 19.70 -0.43 4.26
CA SER A 202 19.89 0.21 2.94
C SER A 202 18.72 1.10 2.52
N ASP A 203 19.01 2.06 1.64
CA ASP A 203 18.02 2.94 1.00
C ASP A 203 17.12 2.22 -0.02
N LYS A 204 17.35 0.93 -0.26
CA LYS A 204 16.48 0.04 -1.03
C LYS A 204 15.38 -0.59 -0.18
N LEU A 205 15.46 -0.44 1.14
CA LEU A 205 14.50 -0.95 2.11
C LEU A 205 13.81 0.22 2.84
N TYR A 206 12.75 -0.12 3.55
CA TYR A 206 12.04 0.80 4.42
C TYR A 206 12.10 0.30 5.85
N MET A 207 12.08 1.21 6.81
CA MET A 207 11.92 0.87 8.23
C MET A 207 10.53 1.29 8.67
N LEU A 208 9.88 0.42 9.44
CA LEU A 208 8.60 0.67 10.09
C LEU A 208 8.85 0.89 11.58
N GLU A 209 8.37 2.02 12.08
CA GLU A 209 8.35 2.33 13.51
C GLU A 209 6.92 2.19 14.02
N PRO A 210 6.63 1.20 14.87
CA PRO A 210 5.29 1.02 15.40
C PRO A 210 4.90 2.12 16.40
N LEU A 211 3.63 2.52 16.36
CA LEU A 211 3.02 3.32 17.43
C LEU A 211 2.69 2.47 18.66
N THR A 212 2.44 1.17 18.46
CA THR A 212 2.19 0.16 19.49
C THR A 212 2.88 -1.16 19.12
N LYS A 213 3.26 -1.96 20.13
CA LYS A 213 4.06 -3.17 19.92
C LYS A 213 3.44 -4.13 18.89
N ILE A 214 4.21 -4.47 17.85
CA ILE A 214 3.84 -5.51 16.87
C ILE A 214 4.01 -6.90 17.52
N SER A 215 2.95 -7.70 17.48
CA SER A 215 2.95 -9.09 17.94
C SER A 215 3.51 -10.05 16.87
N GLU A 216 3.81 -11.29 17.25
CA GLU A 216 4.21 -12.31 16.26
C GLU A 216 3.08 -12.62 15.28
N LYS A 217 1.81 -12.58 15.72
CA LYS A 217 0.66 -12.77 14.83
C LYS A 217 0.55 -11.69 13.76
N ASP A 218 0.87 -10.44 14.10
CA ASP A 218 0.90 -9.34 13.13
C ASP A 218 2.00 -9.57 12.08
N LEU A 219 3.19 -10.01 12.52
CA LEU A 219 4.28 -10.34 11.61
C LEU A 219 3.95 -11.53 10.71
N GLU A 220 3.41 -12.62 11.26
CA GLU A 220 2.93 -13.76 10.48
C GLU A 220 1.90 -13.32 9.45
N PHE A 221 0.96 -12.44 9.84
CA PHE A 221 -0.05 -11.91 8.94
C PHE A 221 0.56 -11.05 7.83
N PHE A 222 1.44 -10.10 8.12
CA PHE A 222 2.11 -9.27 7.10
C PHE A 222 2.89 -10.09 6.06
N ASN A 223 3.36 -11.28 6.44
CA ASN A 223 4.09 -12.19 5.56
C ASN A 223 3.20 -13.24 4.87
N SER A 224 1.89 -13.23 5.13
CA SER A 224 0.92 -14.18 4.58
C SER A 224 0.51 -13.86 3.14
N LYS A 225 -0.04 -14.87 2.44
CA LYS A 225 -0.66 -14.68 1.12
C LYS A 225 -1.88 -13.76 1.20
N ASP A 226 -2.67 -13.90 2.26
CA ASP A 226 -3.88 -13.11 2.46
C ASP A 226 -3.56 -11.62 2.59
N PHE A 227 -2.54 -11.25 3.37
CA PHE A 227 -2.11 -9.85 3.47
C PHE A 227 -1.59 -9.32 2.13
N ARG A 228 -0.81 -10.11 1.38
CA ARG A 228 -0.35 -9.71 0.05
C ARG A 228 -1.53 -9.42 -0.88
N HIS A 229 -2.52 -10.31 -0.92
CA HIS A 229 -3.71 -10.11 -1.76
C HIS A 229 -4.54 -8.90 -1.30
N PHE A 230 -4.72 -8.73 0.01
CA PHE A 230 -5.36 -7.56 0.60
C PHE A 230 -4.66 -6.26 0.18
N TYR A 231 -3.33 -6.23 0.27
CA TYR A 231 -2.52 -5.07 -0.06
C TYR A 231 -2.51 -4.78 -1.57
N GLN A 232 -2.55 -5.80 -2.42
CA GLN A 232 -2.74 -5.64 -3.86
C GLN A 232 -4.08 -4.95 -4.16
N ILE A 233 -5.18 -5.39 -3.54
CA ILE A 233 -6.48 -4.72 -3.69
C ILE A 233 -6.39 -3.27 -3.20
N ALA A 234 -5.80 -3.04 -2.02
CA ALA A 234 -5.62 -1.71 -1.41
C ALA A 234 -4.90 -0.72 -2.34
N THR A 235 -3.93 -1.22 -3.11
CA THR A 235 -3.11 -0.45 -4.05
C THR A 235 -3.62 -0.51 -5.49
N ASN A 236 -4.84 -1.02 -5.70
CA ASN A 236 -5.47 -1.20 -7.00
C ASN A 236 -4.64 -2.05 -7.97
N PHE A 237 -3.94 -3.06 -7.48
CA PHE A 237 -3.00 -3.90 -8.24
C PHE A 237 -1.97 -3.07 -9.02
N SER A 238 -1.51 -1.94 -8.46
CA SER A 238 -0.44 -1.17 -9.10
C SER A 238 0.80 -2.06 -9.21
N SER A 239 1.31 -2.20 -10.43
CA SER A 239 2.56 -2.91 -10.75
C SER A 239 3.80 -2.10 -10.44
N ARG A 240 3.61 -0.81 -10.17
CA ARG A 240 4.71 0.10 -9.90
C ARG A 240 4.86 0.23 -8.40
N SER A 241 6.03 -0.14 -7.91
CA SER A 241 6.48 0.31 -6.60
C SER A 241 6.72 1.82 -6.68
N SER A 242 5.65 2.62 -6.53
CA SER A 242 5.84 4.01 -6.10
C SER A 242 6.64 3.98 -4.79
N SER A 243 7.41 5.02 -4.52
CA SER A 243 8.06 5.17 -3.21
C SER A 243 7.04 4.91 -2.10
N VAL A 244 7.33 3.95 -1.22
CA VAL A 244 6.46 3.66 -0.07
C VAL A 244 6.34 4.93 0.75
N ASP A 245 5.10 5.36 0.95
CA ASP A 245 4.73 6.58 1.65
C ASP A 245 3.73 6.28 2.78
N THR A 246 3.25 7.32 3.45
CA THR A 246 2.29 7.18 4.54
C THR A 246 0.97 6.52 4.08
N SER A 247 0.53 6.77 2.85
CA SER A 247 -0.69 6.15 2.31
C SER A 247 -0.51 4.65 2.06
N SER A 248 0.69 4.25 1.67
CA SER A 248 1.08 2.85 1.51
C SER A 248 1.12 2.15 2.89
N VAL A 249 1.77 2.78 3.87
CA VAL A 249 1.92 2.20 5.23
C VAL A 249 0.60 2.19 6.02
N PHE A 250 -0.38 3.03 5.66
CA PHE A 250 -1.72 3.02 6.26
C PHE A 250 -2.31 1.61 6.40
N TYR A 251 -2.13 0.77 5.38
CA TYR A 251 -2.69 -0.58 5.29
C TYR A 251 -1.93 -1.63 6.11
N PHE A 252 -0.71 -1.33 6.58
CA PHE A 252 0.00 -2.15 7.56
C PHE A 252 -0.55 -1.89 8.97
N GLY A 253 -1.85 -2.13 9.15
CA GLY A 253 -2.50 -2.09 10.45
C GLY A 253 -2.13 -3.28 11.31
N LEU A 254 -2.30 -3.16 12.62
CA LEU A 254 -2.14 -4.30 13.53
C LEU A 254 -3.47 -5.04 13.66
N LEU A 255 -3.45 -6.35 13.87
CA LEU A 255 -4.65 -7.12 14.12
C LEU A 255 -5.31 -6.61 15.41
N GLN A 256 -6.63 -6.48 15.37
CA GLN A 256 -7.43 -6.20 16.57
C GLN A 256 -7.27 -7.37 17.54
N GLU A 257 -7.08 -7.07 18.82
CA GLU A 257 -7.18 -8.08 19.86
C GLU A 257 -8.61 -8.66 19.79
N GLU A 258 -8.73 -9.98 19.80
CA GLU A 258 -10.05 -10.62 19.93
C GLU A 258 -10.55 -10.32 21.34
N ASP A 259 -11.25 -9.21 21.51
CA ASP A 259 -12.00 -8.96 22.73
C ASP A 259 -13.03 -10.09 22.85
N SER A 260 -12.80 -10.99 23.80
CA SER A 260 -13.75 -12.03 24.19
C SER A 260 -14.94 -11.44 24.95
N GLN A 261 -15.52 -10.35 24.42
CA GLN A 261 -16.77 -9.72 24.86
C GLN A 261 -17.46 -9.14 23.63
N GLN A 262 -18.47 -9.87 23.13
CA GLN A 262 -19.52 -9.25 22.34
C GLN A 262 -20.20 -8.19 23.21
N ASP A 263 -19.79 -6.92 23.08
CA ASP A 263 -20.61 -5.81 23.54
C ASP A 263 -21.21 -5.12 22.33
N ASN A 264 -22.53 -5.25 22.23
CA ASN A 264 -23.37 -4.64 21.21
C ASN A 264 -23.46 -3.13 21.47
N SER A 265 -22.41 -2.37 21.11
CA SER A 265 -22.55 -0.95 20.86
C SER A 265 -22.34 -0.69 19.38
N GLN A 266 -23.46 -0.62 18.66
CA GLN A 266 -23.52 -0.18 17.26
C GLN A 266 -22.89 1.21 17.14
N SER A 267 -21.70 1.30 16.55
CA SER A 267 -21.29 2.49 15.82
C SER A 267 -21.87 2.39 14.41
N GLU A 268 -22.75 3.32 14.07
CA GLU A 268 -23.41 3.40 12.77
C GLU A 268 -22.41 3.71 11.65
N THR A 269 -21.79 2.67 11.12
CA THR A 269 -21.57 2.55 9.68
C THR A 269 -22.05 1.18 9.27
N GLN A 270 -23.35 1.06 9.00
CA GLN A 270 -23.89 -0.05 8.22
C GLN A 270 -23.29 0.04 6.81
N GLU A 271 -22.09 -0.52 6.63
CA GLU A 271 -21.66 -0.98 5.32
C GLU A 271 -22.59 -2.13 4.95
N TYR A 272 -23.49 -1.88 4.01
CA TYR A 272 -24.30 -2.91 3.37
C TYR A 272 -23.38 -4.07 2.96
N GLU A 273 -23.65 -5.27 3.46
CA GLU A 273 -23.05 -6.51 2.95
C GLU A 273 -23.52 -6.71 1.51
N VAL A 274 -22.76 -6.17 0.56
CA VAL A 274 -22.90 -6.52 -0.84
C VAL A 274 -22.24 -7.88 -1.00
N LYS A 275 -23.03 -8.89 -1.38
CA LYS A 275 -22.49 -10.14 -1.93
C LYS A 275 -21.80 -9.78 -3.25
N ASP A 276 -20.50 -9.59 -3.17
CA ASP A 276 -19.65 -9.33 -4.31
C ASP A 276 -18.65 -10.47 -4.41
N ASP A 277 -18.90 -11.37 -5.37
CA ASP A 277 -18.06 -12.52 -5.72
C ASP A 277 -16.94 -12.13 -6.70
N PHE A 278 -16.65 -10.83 -6.82
CA PHE A 278 -15.53 -10.35 -7.63
C PHE A 278 -14.19 -10.75 -6.98
N ASP A 279 -13.69 -11.91 -7.40
CA ASP A 279 -12.35 -12.38 -7.09
C ASP A 279 -11.46 -12.32 -8.34
N ILE A 280 -10.27 -11.72 -8.17
CA ILE A 280 -9.24 -11.69 -9.20
C ILE A 280 -8.28 -12.82 -8.85
N ASP A 281 -8.33 -13.92 -9.61
CA ASP A 281 -7.35 -15.00 -9.49
C ASP A 281 -5.95 -14.42 -9.74
N THR A 282 -5.17 -14.33 -8.68
CA THR A 282 -3.82 -13.73 -8.70
C THR A 282 -2.75 -14.70 -9.19
N LYS A 283 -3.09 -15.94 -9.55
CA LYS A 283 -2.11 -16.92 -10.08
C LYS A 283 -1.43 -16.42 -11.35
N GLU A 284 -2.14 -15.70 -12.22
CA GLU A 284 -1.52 -15.09 -13.40
C GLU A 284 -0.59 -13.92 -13.03
N TYR A 285 -0.93 -13.15 -11.98
CA TYR A 285 -0.11 -12.05 -11.48
C TYR A 285 1.22 -12.52 -10.90
N GLU A 286 1.25 -13.64 -10.15
CA GLU A 286 2.49 -14.24 -9.63
C GLU A 286 3.41 -14.76 -10.75
N SER A 287 2.87 -15.08 -11.93
CA SER A 287 3.62 -15.64 -13.07
C SER A 287 4.12 -14.61 -14.09
N SER A 288 3.69 -13.35 -13.98
CA SER A 288 3.89 -12.33 -15.03
C SER A 288 5.18 -11.51 -14.88
N PHE A 289 5.96 -11.68 -13.81
CA PHE A 289 7.19 -10.92 -13.54
C PHE A 289 8.25 -11.73 -12.80
#